data_AF-A0A0C9WGT6-F1
#
_entry.id   AF-A0A0C9WGT6-F1
#
_cell.length_a   1.000
_cell.length_b   1.000
_cell.length_c   1.000
_cell.angle_alpha   90.00
_cell.angle_beta   90.00
_cell.angle_gamma   90.00
#
_symmetry.space_group_name_H-M   'P 1'
#
loop_
_entity.id
_entity.type
_entity.pdbx_description
1 polymer ?
#
loop_
_entity_poly.entity_id
_entity_poly.type
_entity_poly.pdbx_seq_one_letter_code
_entity_poly.pdbx_strand_id
1 'polypeptide(L)'
;GLRRICIELQNTCFEETGNLVKLCHMTLKRLVGGGKTRQQANVDRRWLGDGEEDIVIAFIAEIADRGFPLSHARLKEHVDSICKA
;
A
#
# COMPACT_ATOMS: atom_id res chain seq x y z
N GLY A 1 5.49 -28.37 6.77
CA GLY A 1 6.61 -27.54 6.28
C GLY A 1 6.08 -26.26 5.65
N LEU A 2 6.84 -25.16 5.64
CA LEU A 2 6.35 -23.81 5.25
C LEU A 2 5.69 -23.75 3.86
N ARG A 3 6.15 -24.55 2.88
CA ARG A 3 5.51 -24.65 1.56
C ARG A 3 4.07 -25.16 1.62
N ARG A 4 3.81 -26.17 2.47
CA ARG A 4 2.47 -26.74 2.65
C ARG A 4 1.51 -25.72 3.24
N ILE A 5 1.96 -25.00 4.28
CA ILE A 5 1.21 -23.91 4.91
C ILE A 5 0.88 -22.82 3.88
N CYS A 6 1.85 -22.44 3.04
CA CYS A 6 1.59 -21.49 1.96
C CYS A 6 0.55 -22.02 0.97
N ILE A 7 0.53 -23.30 0.61
CA ILE A 7 -0.46 -23.84 -0.34
C ILE A 7 -1.85 -23.88 0.30
N GLU A 8 -1.95 -24.35 1.55
CA GLU A 8 -3.22 -24.40 2.29
C GLU A 8 -3.86 -23.01 2.39
N LEU A 9 -3.08 -21.99 2.78
CA LEU A 9 -3.58 -20.60 2.85
C LEU A 9 -3.99 -20.03 1.49
N GLN A 10 -3.30 -20.40 0.41
CA GLN A 10 -3.67 -19.96 -0.94
C GLN A 10 -5.00 -20.53 -1.37
N ASN A 11 -5.23 -21.82 -1.09
CA ASN A 11 -6.49 -22.48 -1.41
C ASN A 11 -7.64 -21.88 -0.60
N THR A 12 -7.46 -21.68 0.71
CA THR A 12 -8.48 -21.04 1.55
C THR A 12 -8.81 -19.62 1.07
N CYS A 13 -7.80 -18.81 0.75
CA CYS A 13 -8.02 -17.45 0.23
C CYS A 13 -8.75 -17.49 -1.13
N PHE A 14 -8.44 -18.46 -1.98
CA PHE A 14 -9.13 -18.65 -3.25
C PHE A 14 -10.58 -19.10 -3.06
N GLU A 15 -10.86 -20.00 -2.12
CA GLU A 15 -12.22 -20.45 -1.78
C GLU A 15 -13.08 -19.29 -1.24
N GLU A 16 -12.50 -18.41 -0.42
CA GLU A 16 -13.22 -17.29 0.19
C GLU A 16 -13.42 -16.09 -0.76
N THR A 17 -12.42 -15.77 -1.58
CA THR A 17 -12.40 -14.52 -2.36
C THR A 17 -12.49 -14.72 -3.87
N GLY A 18 -12.32 -15.95 -4.36
CA GLY A 18 -12.17 -16.27 -5.78
C GLY A 18 -10.82 -15.82 -6.38
N ASN A 19 -9.94 -15.19 -5.59
CA ASN A 19 -8.67 -14.65 -6.06
C ASN A 19 -7.50 -15.54 -5.66
N LEU A 20 -6.73 -15.99 -6.66
CA LEU A 20 -5.53 -16.80 -6.39
C LEU A 20 -4.35 -15.89 -6.05
N VAL A 21 -4.03 -15.80 -4.77
CA VAL A 21 -2.85 -15.07 -4.29
C VAL A 21 -1.67 -16.02 -4.22
N LYS A 22 -0.56 -15.78 -4.94
CA LYS A 22 0.62 -16.66 -4.84
C LYS A 22 1.49 -16.32 -3.62
N LEU A 23 1.67 -17.27 -2.69
CA LEU A 23 2.53 -17.08 -1.51
C LEU A 23 3.91 -17.73 -1.68
N CYS A 24 4.96 -16.96 -1.37
CA CYS A 24 6.34 -17.44 -1.38
C CYS A 24 6.78 -17.91 0.03
N HIS A 25 7.07 -19.20 0.16
CA HIS A 25 7.53 -19.80 1.43
C HIS A 25 8.82 -19.18 1.99
N MET A 26 9.70 -18.63 1.14
CA MET A 26 10.90 -17.92 1.59
C MET A 26 10.56 -16.59 2.23
N THR A 27 9.56 -15.88 1.70
CA THR A 27 9.03 -14.66 2.32
C THR A 27 8.43 -14.98 3.68
N LEU A 28 7.65 -16.05 3.80
CA LEU A 28 7.09 -16.51 5.08
C LEU A 28 8.20 -16.85 6.09
N LYS A 29 9.22 -17.61 5.66
CA LYS A 29 10.39 -17.93 6.50
C LYS A 29 11.08 -16.67 7.02
N ARG A 30 11.32 -15.69 6.15
CA ARG A 30 11.96 -14.41 6.50
C ARG A 30 11.14 -13.62 7.50
N LEU A 31 9.82 -13.56 7.33
CA LEU A 31 8.92 -12.84 8.22
C LEU A 31 8.84 -13.50 9.61
N VAL A 32 8.74 -14.83 9.67
CA VAL A 32 8.76 -15.57 10.95
C VAL A 32 10.08 -15.36 11.70
N GLY A 33 11.19 -15.15 10.98
CA GLY A 33 12.49 -14.79 11.55
C GLY A 33 12.64 -13.33 11.98
N GLY A 34 11.57 -12.54 12.02
CA GLY A 34 11.60 -11.12 12.41
C GLY A 34 11.88 -10.13 11.27
N GLY A 35 11.80 -10.57 10.02
CA GLY A 35 11.93 -9.68 8.87
C GLY A 35 10.78 -8.67 8.78
N LYS A 36 11.08 -7.42 8.38
CA LYS A 36 10.06 -6.39 8.14
C LYS A 36 9.26 -6.66 6.86
N THR A 37 7.96 -6.39 6.88
CA THR A 37 7.13 -6.31 5.67
C THR A 37 7.53 -5.11 4.82
N ARG A 38 7.11 -5.09 3.54
CA ARG A 38 7.33 -3.92 2.68
C ARG A 38 6.72 -2.66 3.26
N GLN A 39 5.51 -2.76 3.82
CA GLN A 39 4.84 -1.64 4.48
C GLN A 39 5.68 -1.13 5.65
N GLN A 40 6.10 -2.00 6.56
CA GLN A 40 6.93 -1.63 7.72
C GLN A 40 8.28 -1.05 7.32
N ALA A 41 8.93 -1.58 6.29
CA ALA A 41 10.18 -1.04 5.78
C ALA A 41 10.00 0.32 5.08
N ASN A 42 8.82 0.55 4.50
CA ASN A 42 8.49 1.81 3.85
C ASN A 42 8.06 2.89 4.83
N VAL A 43 7.55 2.56 6.04
CA VAL A 43 7.25 3.56 7.09
C VAL A 43 8.44 4.48 7.33
N ASP A 44 9.63 3.91 7.51
CA ASP A 44 10.88 4.65 7.72
C ASP A 44 11.30 5.52 6.50
N ARG A 45 10.67 5.32 5.35
CA ARG A 45 10.95 6.01 4.07
C ARG A 45 9.73 6.77 3.54
N ARG A 46 8.66 6.88 4.33
CA ARG A 46 7.44 7.57 3.90
C ARG A 46 7.76 9.03 3.66
N TRP A 47 7.30 9.54 2.53
CA TRP A 47 7.41 10.95 2.19
C TRP A 47 6.34 11.78 2.91
N LEU A 48 5.17 11.19 3.17
CA LEU A 48 4.03 11.79 3.84
C LEU A 48 3.82 11.12 5.21
N GLY A 49 3.52 11.91 6.23
CA GLY A 49 2.96 11.39 7.48
C GLY A 49 1.53 10.89 7.29
N ASP A 50 1.04 10.08 8.23
CA ASP A 50 -0.31 9.47 8.12
C ASP A 50 -1.41 10.54 7.97
N GLY A 51 -1.29 11.68 8.65
CA GLY A 51 -2.25 12.79 8.51
C GLY A 51 -2.13 13.59 7.21
N GLU A 52 -0.93 13.68 6.63
CA GLU A 52 -0.72 14.37 5.35
C GLU A 52 -1.20 13.51 4.18
N GLU A 53 -1.02 12.19 4.26
CA GLU A 53 -1.49 11.22 3.27
C GLU A 53 -3.02 11.30 3.10
N ASP A 54 -3.76 11.34 4.21
CA ASP A 54 -5.22 11.45 4.20
C ASP A 54 -5.71 12.75 3.54
N ILE A 55 -5.04 13.89 3.85
CA ILE A 55 -5.38 15.20 3.27
C ILE A 55 -5.12 15.19 1.75
N VAL A 56 -4.00 14.62 1.31
CA VAL A 56 -3.65 14.52 -0.11
C VAL A 56 -4.65 13.63 -0.85
N ILE A 57 -5.05 12.48 -0.28
CA ILE A 57 -6.04 11.58 -0.89
C ILE A 57 -7.40 12.29 -1.03
N ALA A 58 -7.85 12.97 0.03
CA ALA A 58 -9.12 13.69 0.02
C ALA A 58 -9.13 14.80 -1.05
N PHE A 59 -8.04 15.58 -1.14
CA PHE A 59 -7.89 16.61 -2.17
C PHE A 59 -7.93 16.03 -3.58
N ILE A 60 -7.20 14.92 -3.84
CA ILE A 60 -7.18 14.29 -5.16
C ILE A 60 -8.56 13.76 -5.54
N ALA A 61 -9.28 13.14 -4.60
CA ALA A 61 -10.63 12.65 -4.82
C ALA A 61 -11.61 13.80 -5.16
N GLU A 62 -11.53 14.92 -4.43
CA GLU A 62 -12.33 16.12 -4.69
C GLU A 62 -12.07 16.72 -6.08
N ILE A 63 -10.79 16.80 -6.49
CA ILE A 63 -10.43 17.29 -7.83
C ILE A 63 -10.89 16.34 -8.93
N ALA A 64 -10.80 15.03 -8.71
CA ALA A 64 -11.28 14.03 -9.64
C ALA A 64 -12.81 14.11 -9.84
N ASP A 65 -13.56 14.29 -8.75
CA ASP A 65 -15.03 14.42 -8.76
C ASP A 65 -15.49 15.69 -9.50
N ARG A 66 -14.72 16.78 -9.40
CA ARG A 66 -14.96 18.04 -10.13
C ARG A 66 -14.76 17.94 -11.65
N GLY A 67 -14.26 16.82 -12.16
CA GLY A 67 -14.18 16.54 -13.60
C GLY A 67 -13.08 17.28 -14.36
N PHE A 68 -12.23 18.05 -13.67
CA PHE A 68 -11.04 18.70 -14.25
C PHE A 68 -9.78 18.18 -13.57
N PRO A 69 -9.13 17.13 -14.12
CA PRO A 69 -7.88 16.68 -13.57
C PRO A 69 -6.84 17.79 -13.71
N LEU A 70 -6.34 18.27 -12.58
CA LEU A 70 -5.16 19.13 -12.54
C LEU A 70 -4.01 18.41 -13.26
N SER A 71 -3.19 19.17 -13.99
CA SER A 71 -1.96 18.61 -14.53
C SER A 71 -1.09 18.09 -13.39
N HIS A 72 -0.29 17.06 -13.65
CA HIS A 72 0.61 16.48 -12.63
C HIS A 72 1.46 17.54 -11.93
N ALA A 73 1.89 18.58 -12.66
CA ALA A 73 2.64 19.70 -12.10
C ALA A 73 1.83 20.50 -11.06
N ARG A 74 0.56 20.81 -11.33
CA ARG A 74 -0.31 21.56 -10.42
C ARG A 74 -0.71 20.74 -9.19
N LEU A 75 -0.95 19.45 -9.41
CA LEU A 75 -1.21 18.51 -8.32
C LEU A 75 -0.01 18.42 -7.38
N LYS A 76 1.20 18.33 -7.95
CA LYS A 76 2.45 18.33 -7.18
C LYS A 76 2.64 19.62 -6.38
N GLU A 77 2.40 20.80 -6.97
CA GLU A 77 2.49 22.08 -6.23
C GLU A 77 1.55 22.10 -5.01
N HIS A 78 0.33 21.56 -5.14
CA HIS A 78 -0.63 21.52 -4.06
C HIS A 78 -0.24 20.52 -2.97
N VAL A 79 0.18 19.32 -3.37
CA VAL A 79 0.72 18.31 -2.44
C VAL A 79 1.94 18.88 -1.70
N ASP A 80 2.90 19.46 -2.42
CA ASP A 80 4.09 20.07 -1.81
C ASP A 80 3.75 21.23 -0.84
N SER A 81 2.62 21.91 -1.03
CA SER A 81 2.12 22.92 -0.09
C SER A 81 1.48 22.32 1.16
N ILE A 82 0.78 21.19 1.03
CA ILE A 82 0.20 20.45 2.14
C ILE A 82 1.33 19.87 3.02
N CYS A 83 2.38 19.35 2.41
CA CYS A 83 3.51 18.70 3.10
C CYS A 83 4.55 19.67 3.68
N LYS A 84 4.38 20.98 3.48
CA LYS A 84 5.27 22.03 4.03
C LYS A 84 4.61 22.81 5.18
N ALA A 85 3.36 22.49 5.51
CA ALA A 85 2.59 23.12 6.59
C ALA A 85 2.89 22.45 7.94
#